data_AF-A0A0D8XJE7-F1
#
_entry.id   AF-A0A0D8XJE7-F1
#
_cell.length_a   1.000
_cell.length_b   1.000
_cell.length_c   1.000
_cell.angle_alpha   90.00
_cell.angle_beta   90.00
_cell.angle_gamma   90.00
#
_symmetry.space_group_name_H-M   'P 1'
#
loop_
_entity.id
_entity.type
_entity.pdbx_description
1 polymer ?
#
loop_
_entity_poly.entity_id
_entity_poly.type
_entity_poly.pdbx_seq_one_letter_code
_entity_poly.pdbx_strand_id
1 'polypeptide(L)'
;MERVVNGPIPADFMSNFDNRIKSFRFDVGKNELLVLDQLLLPHKIEYIPIKNTKDAFTVIRKMQVRGAPLIAIIGALSLLVELTELNFTRNDDLILFIEEKVKYLLSSRPTAINLQNALDTVLVASHVDGDASSKKNVLDSILKLLHDESEENRRLIWNGYQEILNIKNPSSKFVLMTICNTGSLATSSWGTALGVIFSLHQANHVEMVFVLETRPYNQVRCILTYFSLLCSMSVFL
;
A
#
# COMPACT_ATOMS: atom_id res chain seq x y z
N MET A 1 -5.60 -3.46 14.03
CA MET A 1 -6.99 -3.49 14.58
C MET A 1 -7.52 -4.90 14.42
N GLU A 2 -7.53 -5.73 15.47
CA GLU A 2 -7.90 -7.15 15.36
C GLU A 2 -9.41 -7.43 15.40
N ARG A 3 -10.26 -6.44 15.70
CA ARG A 3 -11.70 -6.62 15.80
C ARG A 3 -12.44 -5.94 14.65
N VAL A 4 -13.24 -6.73 13.94
CA VAL A 4 -14.34 -6.21 13.14
C VAL A 4 -15.42 -5.80 14.12
N VAL A 5 -15.71 -4.50 14.21
CA VAL A 5 -16.55 -3.95 15.28
C VAL A 5 -18.04 -4.20 15.01
N ASN A 6 -18.42 -4.32 13.73
CA ASN A 6 -19.82 -4.28 13.29
C ASN A 6 -20.23 -5.44 12.35
N GLY A 7 -19.81 -6.67 12.65
CA GLY A 7 -20.23 -7.90 11.93
C GLY A 7 -19.31 -8.32 10.76
N PRO A 8 -19.45 -9.56 10.23
CA PRO A 8 -18.48 -10.14 9.30
C PRO A 8 -18.38 -9.35 7.99
N ILE A 9 -17.17 -9.28 7.41
CA ILE A 9 -16.93 -8.63 6.12
C ILE A 9 -17.50 -9.52 5.01
N PRO A 10 -18.46 -9.04 4.20
CA PRO A 10 -18.99 -9.82 3.07
C PRO A 10 -17.87 -10.22 2.10
N ALA A 11 -17.92 -11.44 1.57
CA ALA A 11 -16.87 -11.96 0.69
C ALA A 11 -16.70 -11.14 -0.60
N ASP A 12 -17.80 -10.56 -1.09
CA ASP A 12 -17.88 -9.70 -2.26
C ASP A 12 -17.51 -8.23 -1.96
N PHE A 13 -17.48 -7.82 -0.68
CA PHE A 13 -17.14 -6.45 -0.28
C PHE A 13 -15.71 -6.12 -0.72
N MET A 14 -15.64 -5.19 -1.69
CA MET A 14 -14.39 -4.72 -2.27
C MET A 14 -13.55 -5.87 -2.86
N SER A 15 -14.19 -6.79 -3.56
CA SER A 15 -13.55 -7.94 -4.20
C SER A 15 -13.01 -7.66 -5.61
N ASN A 16 -13.49 -6.61 -6.29
CA ASN A 16 -13.15 -6.34 -7.69
C ASN A 16 -11.88 -5.47 -7.86
N PHE A 17 -10.70 -6.10 -7.88
CA PHE A 17 -9.41 -5.40 -7.98
C PHE A 17 -8.91 -5.18 -9.41
N ASP A 18 -9.41 -5.92 -10.40
CA ASP A 18 -8.65 -6.13 -11.64
C ASP A 18 -8.76 -5.01 -12.67
N ASN A 19 -9.84 -4.23 -12.65
CA ASN A 19 -10.04 -3.15 -13.63
C ASN A 19 -9.40 -1.80 -13.22
N ARG A 20 -8.41 -1.81 -12.31
CA ARG A 20 -7.86 -0.59 -11.69
C ARG A 20 -6.37 -0.39 -11.97
N ILE A 21 -5.94 0.87 -11.98
CA ILE A 21 -4.52 1.20 -11.89
C ILE A 21 -4.00 0.71 -10.55
N LYS A 22 -3.04 -0.22 -10.59
CA LYS A 22 -2.34 -0.71 -9.41
C LYS A 22 -1.15 0.19 -9.09
N SER A 23 -0.97 0.54 -7.82
CA SER A 23 0.16 1.33 -7.32
C SER A 23 1.52 0.64 -7.57
N PHE A 24 1.51 -0.69 -7.60
CA PHE A 24 2.62 -1.53 -8.04
C PHE A 24 2.08 -2.85 -8.62
N ARG A 25 2.95 -3.60 -9.27
CA ARG A 25 2.69 -4.96 -9.76
C ARG A 25 3.85 -5.83 -9.29
N PHE A 26 3.53 -6.96 -8.69
CA PHE A 26 4.53 -7.91 -8.23
C PHE A 26 4.15 -9.30 -8.72
N ASP A 27 5.07 -9.93 -9.46
CA ASP A 27 4.93 -11.30 -9.95
C ASP A 27 5.97 -12.18 -9.23
N VAL A 28 5.48 -13.01 -8.31
CA VAL A 28 6.32 -13.93 -7.52
C VAL A 28 7.02 -14.95 -8.42
N GLY A 29 6.35 -15.44 -9.47
CA GLY A 29 6.89 -16.47 -10.36
C GLY A 29 8.02 -15.95 -11.24
N LYS A 30 7.97 -14.67 -11.60
CA LYS A 30 9.03 -14.01 -12.39
C LYS A 30 10.03 -13.22 -11.55
N ASN A 31 9.80 -13.08 -10.25
CA ASN A 31 10.56 -12.18 -9.38
C ASN A 31 10.59 -10.73 -9.90
N GLU A 32 9.48 -10.24 -10.46
CA GLU A 32 9.38 -8.91 -11.07
C GLU A 32 8.53 -7.95 -10.23
N LEU A 33 9.15 -6.86 -9.78
CA LEU A 33 8.46 -5.74 -9.11
C LEU A 33 8.47 -4.49 -10.00
N LEU A 34 7.28 -3.94 -10.23
CA LEU A 34 7.05 -2.71 -10.99
C LEU A 34 6.27 -1.72 -10.13
N VAL A 35 6.70 -0.47 -10.03
CA VAL A 35 5.99 0.57 -9.26
C VAL A 35 5.48 1.68 -10.17
N LEU A 36 4.29 2.20 -9.91
CA LEU A 36 3.72 3.30 -10.67
C LEU A 36 4.44 4.61 -10.32
N ASP A 37 4.87 5.38 -11.33
CA ASP A 37 5.38 6.73 -11.11
C ASP A 37 4.24 7.72 -10.86
N GLN A 38 4.01 8.04 -9.59
CA GLN A 38 2.94 8.96 -9.18
C GLN A 38 3.24 10.44 -9.47
N LEU A 39 4.44 10.78 -9.94
CA LEU A 39 4.76 12.15 -10.37
C LEU A 39 4.18 12.46 -11.75
N LEU A 40 4.03 11.44 -12.59
CA LEU A 40 3.54 11.56 -13.97
C LEU A 40 2.02 11.60 -14.09
N LEU A 41 1.31 11.18 -13.03
CA LEU A 41 -0.13 11.28 -12.94
C LEU A 41 -0.61 12.74 -12.90
N PRO A 42 -1.73 13.10 -13.55
CA PRO A 42 -2.65 12.21 -14.28
C PRO A 42 -2.28 12.01 -15.76
N HIS A 43 -1.24 12.69 -16.25
CA HIS A 43 -0.96 12.81 -17.68
C HIS A 43 -0.40 11.53 -18.31
N LYS A 44 0.34 10.73 -17.54
CA LYS A 44 0.96 9.49 -18.04
C LYS A 44 0.98 8.42 -16.96
N ILE A 45 0.63 7.20 -17.36
CA ILE A 45 0.72 5.99 -16.53
C ILE A 45 1.98 5.24 -16.95
N GLU A 46 2.98 5.22 -16.09
CA GLU A 46 4.27 4.57 -16.36
C GLU A 46 4.74 3.78 -15.14
N TYR A 47 5.26 2.58 -15.38
CA TYR A 47 5.76 1.68 -14.35
C TYR A 47 7.28 1.59 -14.41
N ILE A 48 7.91 1.71 -13.25
CA ILE A 48 9.35 1.66 -13.06
C ILE A 48 9.72 0.28 -12.50
N PRO A 49 10.65 -0.46 -13.12
CA PRO A 49 11.14 -1.72 -12.57
C PRO A 49 12.01 -1.49 -11.33
N ILE A 50 11.77 -2.29 -10.29
CA ILE A 50 12.54 -2.29 -9.04
C ILE A 50 13.26 -3.62 -8.94
N LYS A 51 14.59 -3.61 -9.14
CA LYS A 51 15.40 -4.83 -9.17
C LYS A 51 16.14 -5.10 -7.86
N ASN A 52 16.19 -4.12 -6.97
CA ASN A 52 16.90 -4.18 -5.70
C ASN A 52 16.46 -3.06 -4.76
N THR A 53 16.99 -3.08 -3.54
CA THR A 53 16.73 -2.08 -2.50
C THR A 53 17.22 -0.66 -2.86
N LYS A 54 18.20 -0.51 -3.75
CA LYS A 54 18.67 0.81 -4.25
C LYS A 54 17.66 1.47 -5.17
N ASP A 55 16.99 0.69 -6.02
CA ASP A 55 15.92 1.20 -6.87
C ASP A 55 14.73 1.65 -6.01
N ALA A 56 14.32 0.84 -5.03
CA ALA A 56 13.27 1.18 -4.08
C ALA A 56 13.59 2.44 -3.26
N PHE A 57 14.81 2.52 -2.72
CA PHE A 57 15.29 3.73 -2.04
C PHE A 57 15.13 4.97 -2.92
N THR A 58 15.50 4.87 -4.20
CA THR A 58 15.46 5.98 -5.14
C THR A 58 14.02 6.45 -5.39
N VAL A 59 13.10 5.54 -5.69
CA VAL A 59 11.70 5.90 -5.96
C VAL A 59 10.95 6.41 -4.73
N ILE A 60 11.28 5.88 -3.53
CA ILE A 60 10.73 6.35 -2.25
C ILE A 60 11.24 7.76 -1.94
N ARG A 61 12.55 8.00 -2.08
CA ARG A 61 13.18 9.30 -1.80
C ARG A 61 12.76 10.38 -2.78
N LYS A 62 12.60 10.03 -4.07
CA LYS A 62 12.10 10.95 -5.11
C LYS A 62 10.58 11.18 -5.04
N MET A 63 9.87 10.53 -4.12
CA MET A 63 8.41 10.60 -3.99
C MET A 63 7.64 10.12 -5.23
N GLN A 64 8.26 9.27 -6.06
CA GLN A 64 7.58 8.55 -7.14
C GLN A 64 6.59 7.53 -6.57
N VAL A 65 6.96 6.93 -5.42
CA VAL A 65 6.07 6.11 -4.59
C VAL A 65 5.74 6.88 -3.31
N ARG A 66 4.45 6.97 -2.96
CA ARG A 66 3.98 7.69 -1.77
C ARG A 66 2.76 7.01 -1.14
N GLY A 67 2.60 7.24 0.15
CA GLY A 67 1.64 6.53 1.00
C GLY A 67 2.41 5.65 1.99
N ALA A 68 2.17 5.83 3.29
CA ALA A 68 2.95 5.14 4.31
C ALA A 68 2.88 3.61 4.20
N PRO A 69 1.69 2.99 3.96
CA PRO A 69 1.61 1.56 3.75
C PRO A 69 2.31 1.11 2.46
N LEU A 70 2.12 1.84 1.36
CA LEU A 70 2.76 1.50 0.08
C LEU A 70 4.29 1.55 0.17
N ILE A 71 4.85 2.58 0.81
CA ILE A 71 6.32 2.70 0.99
C ILE A 71 6.87 1.49 1.76
N ALA A 72 6.17 1.04 2.80
CA ALA A 72 6.57 -0.11 3.60
C ALA A 72 6.60 -1.40 2.75
N ILE A 73 5.53 -1.65 1.99
CA ILE A 73 5.42 -2.81 1.09
C ILE A 73 6.49 -2.79 -0.01
N ILE A 74 6.72 -1.64 -0.66
CA ILE A 74 7.75 -1.53 -1.71
C ILE A 74 9.15 -1.75 -1.12
N GLY A 75 9.44 -1.22 0.07
CA GLY A 75 10.71 -1.48 0.77
C GLY A 75 10.92 -2.97 1.00
N ALA A 76 9.95 -3.64 1.60
CA ALA A 76 10.01 -5.08 1.88
C ALA A 76 10.10 -5.93 0.59
N LEU A 77 9.26 -5.66 -0.41
CA LEU A 77 9.29 -6.40 -1.68
C LEU A 77 10.60 -6.19 -2.45
N SER A 78 11.21 -5.01 -2.37
CA SER A 78 12.51 -4.79 -3.03
C SER A 78 13.64 -5.62 -2.43
N LEU A 79 13.57 -5.87 -1.12
CA LEU A 79 14.49 -6.77 -0.42
C LEU A 79 14.20 -8.23 -0.80
N LEU A 80 12.92 -8.63 -0.92
CA LEU A 80 12.55 -9.95 -1.44
C LEU A 80 13.14 -10.19 -2.83
N VAL A 81 12.96 -9.22 -3.75
CA VAL A 81 13.48 -9.32 -5.12
C VAL A 81 14.99 -9.49 -5.12
N GLU A 82 15.71 -8.68 -4.34
CA GLU A 82 17.17 -8.74 -4.23
C GLU A 82 17.65 -10.05 -3.60
N LEU A 83 17.01 -10.50 -2.52
CA LEU A 83 17.36 -11.75 -1.84
C LEU A 83 17.14 -12.97 -2.74
N THR A 84 16.10 -12.96 -3.57
CA THR A 84 15.77 -14.09 -4.45
C THR A 84 16.92 -14.41 -5.43
N GLU A 85 17.60 -13.38 -5.93
CA GLU A 85 18.74 -13.49 -6.86
C GLU A 85 20.07 -13.85 -6.17
N LEU A 86 20.16 -13.71 -4.85
CA LEU A 86 21.41 -13.90 -4.09
C LEU A 86 21.44 -15.26 -3.39
N ASN A 87 22.62 -15.89 -3.34
CA ASN A 87 22.86 -17.10 -2.56
C ASN A 87 23.84 -16.81 -1.43
N PHE A 88 23.55 -17.32 -0.25
CA PHE A 88 24.36 -17.14 0.95
C PHE A 88 24.83 -18.52 1.43
N THR A 89 26.13 -18.64 1.70
CA THR A 89 26.72 -19.89 2.20
C THR A 89 26.55 -20.05 3.70
N ARG A 90 26.50 -18.93 4.43
CA ARG A 90 26.30 -18.87 5.88
C ARG A 90 25.08 -18.03 6.22
N ASN A 91 24.39 -18.41 7.28
CA ASN A 91 23.24 -17.64 7.78
C ASN A 91 23.65 -16.26 8.30
N ASP A 92 24.82 -16.16 8.95
CA ASP A 92 25.38 -14.90 9.42
C ASP A 92 25.51 -13.85 8.29
N ASP A 93 25.93 -14.29 7.09
CA ASP A 93 26.11 -13.40 5.94
C ASP A 93 24.75 -12.88 5.43
N LEU A 94 23.71 -13.71 5.47
CA LEU A 94 22.34 -13.32 5.12
C LEU A 94 21.81 -12.28 6.11
N ILE A 95 21.98 -12.52 7.42
CA ILE A 95 21.50 -11.62 8.48
C ILE A 95 22.19 -10.26 8.35
N LEU A 96 23.52 -10.23 8.24
CA LEU A 96 24.29 -9.00 8.07
C LEU A 96 23.85 -8.22 6.82
N PHE A 97 23.59 -8.93 5.72
CA PHE A 97 23.08 -8.31 4.49
C PHE A 97 21.70 -7.68 4.72
N ILE A 98 20.77 -8.39 5.36
CA ILE A 98 19.43 -7.87 5.66
C ILE A 98 19.53 -6.63 6.56
N GLU A 99 20.32 -6.68 7.63
CA GLU A 99 20.55 -5.55 8.54
C GLU A 99 21.07 -4.32 7.79
N GLU A 100 22.05 -4.49 6.90
CA GLU A 100 22.59 -3.41 6.07
C GLU A 100 21.48 -2.81 5.17
N LYS A 101 20.73 -3.66 4.47
CA LYS A 101 19.67 -3.21 3.55
C LYS A 101 18.52 -2.53 4.28
N VAL A 102 18.13 -3.03 5.44
CA VAL A 102 17.10 -2.41 6.27
C VAL A 102 17.55 -1.02 6.71
N LYS A 103 18.76 -0.89 7.26
CA LYS A 103 19.31 0.42 7.64
C LYS A 103 19.37 1.38 6.47
N TYR A 104 19.77 0.90 5.29
CA TYR A 104 19.80 1.69 4.07
C TYR A 104 18.40 2.18 3.65
N LEU A 105 17.40 1.30 3.60
CA LEU A 105 16.02 1.65 3.26
C LEU A 105 15.41 2.65 4.24
N LEU A 106 15.65 2.50 5.54
CA LEU A 106 15.16 3.43 6.56
C LEU A 106 15.73 4.85 6.40
N SER A 107 16.95 4.97 5.89
CA SER A 107 17.56 6.27 5.60
C SER A 107 16.91 7.02 4.43
N SER A 108 16.05 6.36 3.63
CA SER A 108 15.33 7.02 2.53
C SER A 108 14.37 8.10 3.01
N ARG A 109 13.66 7.82 4.12
CA ARG A 109 12.67 8.69 4.76
C ARG A 109 12.58 8.36 6.26
N PRO A 110 13.38 9.01 7.12
CA PRO A 110 13.55 8.62 8.53
C PRO A 110 12.28 8.75 9.39
N THR A 111 11.24 9.43 8.90
CA THR A 111 9.95 9.57 9.59
C THR A 111 8.91 8.52 9.15
N ALA A 112 9.26 7.59 8.26
CA ALA A 112 8.36 6.57 7.76
C ALA A 112 8.25 5.39 8.74
N ILE A 113 7.49 5.57 9.83
CA ILE A 113 7.30 4.56 10.88
C ILE A 113 6.73 3.25 10.30
N ASN A 114 5.83 3.31 9.32
CA ASN A 114 5.33 2.08 8.67
C ASN A 114 6.44 1.28 7.96
N LEU A 115 7.41 1.96 7.35
CA LEU A 115 8.56 1.29 6.75
C LEU A 115 9.44 0.65 7.83
N GLN A 116 9.65 1.36 8.94
CA GLN A 116 10.34 0.81 10.11
C GLN A 116 9.68 -0.46 10.62
N ASN A 117 8.40 -0.42 10.96
CA ASN A 117 7.68 -1.57 11.50
C ASN A 117 7.70 -2.78 10.55
N ALA A 118 7.56 -2.55 9.24
CA ALA A 118 7.61 -3.62 8.25
C ALA A 118 9.01 -4.24 8.18
N LEU A 119 10.07 -3.44 8.12
CA LEU A 119 11.44 -3.93 8.06
C LEU A 119 11.91 -4.57 9.38
N ASP A 120 11.43 -4.10 10.53
CA ASP A 120 11.69 -4.72 11.83
C ASP A 120 11.07 -6.13 11.87
N THR A 121 9.88 -6.32 11.28
CA THR A 121 9.25 -7.66 11.16
C THR A 121 10.10 -8.60 10.29
N VAL A 122 10.71 -8.07 9.23
CA VAL A 122 11.64 -8.81 8.37
C VAL A 122 12.92 -9.19 9.14
N LEU A 123 13.48 -8.27 9.93
CA LEU A 123 14.65 -8.55 10.77
C LEU A 123 14.38 -9.64 11.80
N VAL A 124 13.24 -9.57 12.49
CA VAL A 124 12.84 -10.63 13.44
C VAL A 124 12.77 -11.98 12.73
N ALA A 125 12.20 -12.02 11.52
CA ALA A 125 12.13 -13.26 10.73
C ALA A 125 13.50 -13.79 10.30
N SER A 126 14.51 -12.93 10.10
CA SER A 126 15.87 -13.38 9.78
C SER A 126 16.62 -14.01 10.95
N HIS A 127 16.26 -13.67 12.19
CA HIS A 127 16.91 -14.22 13.39
C HIS A 127 16.22 -15.46 13.96
N VAL A 128 15.19 -16.02 13.31
CA VAL A 128 14.55 -17.26 13.76
C VAL A 128 15.46 -18.45 13.44
N ASP A 129 15.84 -19.21 14.47
CA ASP A 129 16.82 -20.31 14.42
C ASP A 129 16.49 -21.40 13.37
N GLY A 130 17.46 -21.71 12.51
CA GLY A 130 17.41 -22.80 11.52
C GLY A 130 18.22 -22.51 10.25
N ASP A 131 19.48 -22.96 10.19
CA ASP A 131 20.49 -22.61 9.16
C ASP A 131 20.05 -22.78 7.69
N ALA A 132 19.11 -23.68 7.39
CA ALA A 132 18.66 -23.95 6.02
C ALA A 132 17.32 -23.26 5.64
N SER A 133 16.60 -22.68 6.61
CA SER A 133 15.25 -22.11 6.39
C SER A 133 15.18 -20.59 6.53
N SER A 134 16.21 -19.91 7.05
CA SER A 134 16.17 -18.47 7.34
C SER A 134 15.86 -17.59 6.12
N LYS A 135 16.46 -17.86 4.94
CA LYS A 135 16.11 -17.12 3.70
C LYS A 135 14.64 -17.30 3.34
N LYS A 136 14.14 -18.54 3.36
CA LYS A 136 12.74 -18.83 3.04
C LYS A 136 11.79 -18.15 4.02
N ASN A 137 12.08 -18.22 5.32
CA ASN A 137 11.28 -17.57 6.37
C ASN A 137 11.17 -16.05 6.15
N VAL A 138 12.26 -15.41 5.72
CA VAL A 138 12.28 -13.98 5.39
C VAL A 138 11.40 -13.68 4.18
N LEU A 139 11.50 -14.46 3.09
CA LEU A 139 10.67 -14.27 1.90
C LEU A 139 9.18 -14.49 2.23
N ASP A 140 8.86 -15.55 2.97
CA ASP A 140 7.50 -15.87 3.41
C ASP A 140 6.95 -14.77 4.34
N SER A 141 7.77 -14.21 5.23
CA SER A 141 7.42 -13.07 6.09
C SER A 141 7.07 -11.83 5.27
N ILE A 142 7.85 -11.52 4.21
CA ILE A 142 7.57 -10.38 3.33
C ILE A 142 6.26 -10.58 2.54
N LEU A 143 6.01 -11.78 2.02
CA LEU A 143 4.75 -12.10 1.34
C LEU A 143 3.56 -12.01 2.31
N LYS A 144 3.75 -12.45 3.55
CA LYS A 144 2.76 -12.32 4.60
C LYS A 144 2.46 -10.86 4.93
N LEU A 145 3.49 -9.99 5.03
CA LEU A 145 3.30 -8.55 5.24
C LEU A 145 2.41 -7.91 4.15
N LEU A 146 2.60 -8.30 2.88
CA LEU A 146 1.77 -7.83 1.77
C LEU A 146 0.31 -8.28 1.93
N HIS A 147 0.11 -9.56 2.25
CA HIS A 147 -1.23 -10.11 2.48
C HIS A 147 -1.93 -9.44 3.67
N ASP A 148 -1.22 -9.31 4.79
CA ASP A 148 -1.76 -8.74 6.02
C ASP A 148 -2.10 -7.25 5.84
N GLU A 149 -1.29 -6.46 5.12
CA GLU A 149 -1.65 -5.07 4.80
C GLU A 149 -2.95 -4.98 3.99
N SER A 150 -3.14 -5.87 3.00
CA SER A 150 -4.37 -5.92 2.20
C SER A 150 -5.60 -6.26 3.03
N GLU A 151 -5.48 -7.22 3.95
CA GLU A 151 -6.58 -7.62 4.83
C GLU A 151 -6.87 -6.56 5.91
N GLU A 152 -5.85 -5.94 6.49
CA GLU A 152 -6.02 -4.81 7.41
C GLU A 152 -6.67 -3.62 6.72
N ASN A 153 -6.29 -3.33 5.47
CA ASN A 153 -6.91 -2.30 4.66
C ASN A 153 -8.41 -2.57 4.46
N ARG A 154 -8.76 -3.80 4.07
CA ARG A 154 -10.16 -4.23 3.90
C ARG A 154 -10.95 -4.14 5.20
N ARG A 155 -10.38 -4.55 6.34
CA ARG A 155 -10.99 -4.43 7.67
C ARG A 155 -11.22 -2.98 8.07
N LEU A 156 -10.23 -2.11 7.85
CA LEU A 156 -10.34 -0.68 8.14
C LEU A 156 -11.49 -0.07 7.34
N ILE A 157 -11.57 -0.39 6.05
CA ILE A 157 -12.62 0.16 5.20
C ILE A 157 -14.00 -0.32 5.63
N TRP A 158 -14.14 -1.61 5.94
CA TRP A 158 -15.41 -2.15 6.42
C TRP A 158 -15.87 -1.51 7.72
N ASN A 159 -14.97 -1.39 8.71
CA ASN A 159 -15.29 -0.74 9.97
C ASN A 159 -15.69 0.73 9.74
N GLY A 160 -14.93 1.47 8.93
CA GLY A 160 -15.26 2.86 8.61
C GLY A 160 -16.59 3.02 7.86
N TYR A 161 -16.88 2.12 6.92
CA TYR A 161 -18.15 2.09 6.19
C TYR A 161 -19.34 1.90 7.13
N GLN A 162 -19.26 0.92 8.04
CA GLN A 162 -20.33 0.63 9.00
C GLN A 162 -20.55 1.80 9.98
N GLU A 163 -19.46 2.35 10.53
CA GLU A 163 -19.56 3.49 11.45
C GLU A 163 -20.21 4.70 10.79
N ILE A 164 -19.85 5.02 9.54
CA ILE A 164 -20.44 6.18 8.85
C ILE A 164 -21.92 5.95 8.54
N LEU A 165 -22.31 4.75 8.11
CA LEU A 165 -23.72 4.44 7.88
C LEU A 165 -24.59 4.59 9.12
N ASN A 166 -24.03 4.35 10.31
CA ASN A 166 -24.76 4.50 11.57
C ASN A 166 -24.99 5.98 11.98
N ILE A 167 -24.32 6.95 11.35
CA ILE A 167 -24.44 8.38 11.71
C ILE A 167 -25.75 8.99 11.23
N LYS A 168 -26.27 8.58 10.07
CA LYS A 168 -27.45 9.18 9.44
C LYS A 168 -28.46 8.14 9.00
N ASN A 169 -29.69 8.60 8.76
CA ASN A 169 -30.74 7.77 8.19
C ASN A 169 -30.27 7.14 6.85
N PRO A 170 -30.60 5.86 6.57
CA PRO A 170 -30.15 5.15 5.36
C PRO A 170 -30.51 5.83 4.04
N SER A 171 -31.54 6.67 4.03
CA SER A 171 -32.01 7.42 2.85
C SER A 171 -31.25 8.72 2.59
N SER A 172 -30.41 9.17 3.52
CA SER A 172 -29.61 10.39 3.36
C SER A 172 -28.28 10.08 2.69
N LYS A 173 -27.89 10.93 1.74
CA LYS A 173 -26.55 10.87 1.15
C LYS A 173 -25.57 11.74 1.96
N PHE A 174 -24.29 11.38 1.88
CA PHE A 174 -23.20 12.07 2.56
C PHE A 174 -22.49 13.05 1.65
N VAL A 175 -22.19 14.23 2.20
CA VAL A 175 -21.19 15.15 1.67
C VAL A 175 -19.92 14.95 2.50
N LEU A 176 -18.84 14.50 1.85
CA LEU A 176 -17.60 14.11 2.50
C LEU A 176 -16.47 15.06 2.13
N MET A 177 -15.44 15.16 2.97
CA MET A 177 -14.22 15.93 2.68
C MET A 177 -13.01 15.05 2.95
N THR A 178 -11.99 15.13 2.09
CA THR A 178 -10.73 14.40 2.26
C THR A 178 -9.53 15.28 1.91
N ILE A 179 -8.37 14.92 2.42
CA ILE A 179 -7.07 15.58 2.20
C ILE A 179 -6.01 14.52 1.89
N CYS A 180 -4.94 14.92 1.20
CA CYS A 180 -3.87 14.04 0.72
C CYS A 180 -4.40 13.04 -0.31
N ASN A 181 -3.67 11.95 -0.55
CA ASN A 181 -4.16 10.77 -1.26
C ASN A 181 -4.07 9.58 -0.31
N THR A 182 -5.22 9.00 0.00
CA THR A 182 -5.36 7.81 0.87
C THR A 182 -6.01 6.64 0.14
N GLY A 183 -6.01 6.65 -1.19
CA GLY A 183 -6.65 5.62 -2.01
C GLY A 183 -5.74 4.41 -2.28
N SER A 184 -6.13 3.60 -3.26
CA SER A 184 -5.33 2.48 -3.77
C SER A 184 -3.90 2.89 -4.18
N LEU A 185 -3.74 4.12 -4.68
CA LEU A 185 -2.43 4.66 -5.06
C LEU A 185 -1.50 4.94 -3.86
N ALA A 186 -2.00 4.89 -2.62
CA ALA A 186 -1.23 5.13 -1.40
C ALA A 186 -1.08 3.87 -0.52
N THR A 187 -1.68 2.74 -0.93
CA THR A 187 -1.71 1.48 -0.18
C THR A 187 -1.41 0.31 -1.13
N SER A 188 -1.41 -0.92 -0.62
CA SER A 188 -1.30 -2.10 -1.52
C SER A 188 -2.63 -2.50 -2.15
N SER A 189 -3.74 -1.97 -1.64
CA SER A 189 -5.09 -2.42 -1.96
C SER A 189 -6.07 -1.28 -2.27
N TRP A 190 -7.13 -1.07 -1.47
CA TRP A 190 -8.21 -0.13 -1.81
C TRP A 190 -7.99 1.29 -1.30
N GLY A 191 -7.15 1.46 -0.28
CA GLY A 191 -6.95 2.74 0.38
C GLY A 191 -7.50 2.75 1.80
N THR A 192 -7.28 3.82 2.56
CA THR A 192 -7.83 3.97 3.90
C THR A 192 -9.09 4.82 3.84
N ALA A 193 -8.98 6.14 4.06
CA ALA A 193 -10.14 7.03 4.05
C ALA A 193 -10.83 7.08 2.68
N LEU A 194 -10.07 7.14 1.58
CA LEU A 194 -10.65 7.06 0.23
C LEU A 194 -11.26 5.69 -0.08
N GLY A 195 -10.76 4.61 0.52
CA GLY A 195 -11.37 3.28 0.41
C GLY A 195 -12.79 3.27 1.00
N VAL A 196 -12.98 3.92 2.15
CA VAL A 196 -14.30 4.11 2.79
C VAL A 196 -15.21 4.99 1.95
N ILE A 197 -14.70 6.10 1.41
CA ILE A 197 -15.49 6.97 0.51
C ILE A 197 -15.95 6.18 -0.73
N PHE A 198 -15.06 5.36 -1.28
CA PHE A 198 -15.36 4.52 -2.45
C PHE A 198 -16.43 3.46 -2.13
N SER A 199 -16.36 2.78 -0.98
CA SER A 199 -17.36 1.78 -0.60
C SER A 199 -18.74 2.41 -0.36
N LEU A 200 -18.80 3.59 0.27
CA LEU A 200 -20.03 4.37 0.41
C LEU A 200 -20.61 4.79 -0.95
N HIS A 201 -19.74 5.19 -1.89
CA HIS A 201 -20.18 5.55 -3.24
C HIS A 201 -20.74 4.34 -4.00
N GLN A 202 -20.09 3.18 -3.92
CA GLN A 202 -20.57 1.95 -4.57
C GLN A 202 -21.96 1.54 -4.05
N ALA A 203 -22.27 1.84 -2.78
CA ALA A 203 -23.58 1.66 -2.18
C ALA A 203 -24.54 2.85 -2.38
N ASN A 204 -24.21 3.83 -3.24
CA ASN A 204 -25.02 5.01 -3.57
C ASN A 204 -25.34 5.92 -2.35
N HIS A 205 -24.49 5.91 -1.32
CA HIS A 205 -24.64 6.76 -0.13
C HIS A 205 -23.89 8.09 -0.22
N VAL A 206 -23.17 8.37 -1.31
CA VAL A 206 -22.40 9.61 -1.46
C VAL A 206 -23.13 10.58 -2.39
N GLU A 207 -23.28 11.82 -1.93
CA GLU A 207 -23.77 12.94 -2.74
C GLU A 207 -22.60 13.67 -3.40
N MET A 208 -21.59 14.01 -2.60
CA MET A 208 -20.46 14.81 -3.04
C MET A 208 -19.22 14.53 -2.19
N VAL A 209 -18.05 14.70 -2.79
CA VAL A 209 -16.76 14.63 -2.09
C VAL A 209 -15.93 15.86 -2.43
N PHE A 210 -15.57 16.64 -1.40
CA PHE A 210 -14.57 17.70 -1.48
C PHE A 210 -13.18 17.12 -1.33
N VAL A 211 -12.30 17.39 -2.30
CA VAL A 211 -10.92 16.90 -2.29
C VAL A 211 -9.97 18.08 -2.20
N LEU A 212 -9.29 18.23 -1.07
CA LEU A 212 -8.38 19.36 -0.85
C LEU A 212 -7.08 19.20 -1.66
N GLU A 213 -6.56 20.29 -2.21
CA GLU A 213 -5.41 20.32 -3.13
C GLU A 213 -4.17 19.60 -2.56
N THR A 214 -3.92 19.77 -1.26
CA THR A 214 -2.77 19.23 -0.53
C THR A 214 -1.41 19.74 -1.04
N ARG A 215 -1.22 21.07 -0.95
CA ARG A 215 0.06 21.75 -1.21
C ARG A 215 1.19 21.22 -0.30
N PRO A 216 2.46 21.31 -0.74
CA PRO A 216 2.93 21.78 -2.05
C PRO A 216 2.95 20.68 -3.13
N TYR A 217 2.72 19.42 -2.75
CA TYR A 217 2.91 18.27 -3.64
C TYR A 217 1.68 17.88 -4.45
N ASN A 218 0.55 18.55 -4.24
CA ASN A 218 -0.68 18.44 -5.01
C ASN A 218 -1.12 17.00 -5.24
N GLN A 219 -1.20 16.23 -4.15
CA GLN A 219 -1.56 14.80 -4.18
C GLN A 219 -2.97 14.55 -4.71
N VAL A 220 -3.82 15.59 -4.72
CA VAL A 220 -5.13 15.59 -5.37
C VAL A 220 -5.10 15.06 -6.81
N ARG A 221 -3.99 15.24 -7.54
CA ARG A 221 -3.86 14.71 -8.91
C ARG A 221 -3.94 13.18 -9.00
N CYS A 222 -3.48 12.47 -7.97
CA CYS A 222 -3.66 11.01 -7.87
C CYS A 222 -5.12 10.65 -7.66
N ILE A 223 -5.83 11.45 -6.86
CA ILE A 223 -7.25 11.26 -6.60
C ILE A 223 -8.04 11.47 -7.89
N LEU A 224 -7.79 12.56 -8.61
CA LEU A 224 -8.42 12.83 -9.90
C LEU A 224 -8.17 11.71 -10.92
N THR A 225 -6.95 11.16 -10.95
CA THR A 225 -6.64 9.97 -11.78
C THR A 225 -7.49 8.77 -11.36
N TYR A 226 -7.58 8.51 -10.05
CA TYR A 226 -8.34 7.39 -9.51
C TYR A 226 -9.83 7.52 -9.84
N PHE A 227 -10.44 8.70 -9.62
CA PHE A 227 -11.86 8.91 -9.89
C PHE A 227 -12.18 8.97 -11.39
N SER A 228 -11.40 9.69 -12.21
CA SER A 228 -11.67 9.80 -13.65
C SER A 228 -11.65 8.46 -14.40
N LEU A 229 -10.89 7.48 -13.91
CA LEU A 229 -10.78 6.16 -14.52
C LEU A 229 -11.73 5.11 -13.94
N LEU A 230 -12.24 5.32 -12.72
CA LEU A 230 -12.93 4.26 -11.96
C LEU A 230 -14.32 4.62 -11.44
N CYS A 231 -14.69 5.90 -11.41
CA CYS A 231 -15.97 6.34 -10.92
C CYS A 231 -16.51 7.46 -11.79
N SER A 232 -17.71 7.27 -12.32
CA SER A 232 -18.55 8.34 -12.86
C SER A 232 -19.06 9.27 -11.74
N MET A 233 -18.17 9.73 -10.85
CA MET A 233 -18.48 10.64 -9.74
C MET A 233 -18.15 12.08 -10.13
N SER A 234 -19.06 12.99 -9.80
CA SER A 234 -18.78 14.42 -9.80
C SER A 234 -17.83 14.76 -8.64
N VAL A 235 -16.54 14.94 -8.95
CA VAL A 235 -15.52 15.42 -8.00
C VAL A 235 -15.36 16.93 -8.19
N PHE A 236 -15.50 17.71 -7.12
CA PHE A 236 -15.27 19.15 -7.11
C PHE A 236 -13.93 19.47 -6.42
N LEU A 237 -13.15 20.34 -7.06
CA LEU A 237 -11.85 20.85 -6.61
C LEU A 237 -12.00 22.21 -5.95
#